data_AF-A0A662TCT2-F1
#
_entry.id   AF-A0A662TCT2-F1
#
_cell.length_a   1.000
_cell.length_b   1.000
_cell.length_c   1.000
_cell.angle_alpha   90.00
_cell.angle_beta   90.00
_cell.angle_gamma   90.00
#
_symmetry.space_group_name_H-M   'P 1'
#
loop_
_entity.id
_entity.type
_entity.pdbx_description
1 polymer ?
#
loop_
_entity_poly.entity_id
_entity_poly.type
_entity_poly.pdbx_seq_one_letter_code
_entity_poly.pdbx_strand_id
1 'polypeptide(L)'
;MELWGRGVVPGRCRAPALVSPEPISFLGGVDPESGVVVKRGHPLEGRCIRGKVLCFPHGSGSTVGSYVIYALARRGLAPSAIVNREADPIV
;
A
#
# COMPACT_ATOMS: atom_id res chain seq x y z
N MET A 1 13.64 -6.77 16.59
CA MET A 1 12.70 -7.88 16.32
C MET A 1 12.67 -8.08 14.81
N GLU A 2 12.74 -9.33 14.36
CA GLU A 2 12.60 -9.69 12.94
C GLU A 2 11.36 -10.58 12.78
N LEU A 3 10.65 -10.41 11.67
CA LEU A 3 9.43 -11.14 11.36
C LEU A 3 9.62 -11.87 10.02
N TRP A 4 9.08 -13.08 9.93
CA TRP A 4 9.13 -13.91 8.74
C TRP A 4 7.73 -14.00 8.14
N GLY A 5 7.63 -13.85 6.83
CA GLY A 5 6.38 -13.92 6.08
C GLY A 5 6.55 -14.64 4.75
N ARG A 6 5.43 -14.86 4.05
CA ARG A 6 5.44 -15.43 2.70
C ARG A 6 5.81 -14.36 1.67
N GLY A 7 6.89 -14.56 0.93
CA GLY A 7 7.23 -13.70 -0.21
C GLY A 7 6.30 -13.97 -1.40
N VAL A 8 5.61 -12.93 -1.89
CA VAL A 8 4.76 -13.00 -3.10
C VAL A 8 5.52 -12.51 -4.33
N VAL A 9 6.23 -11.38 -4.21
CA VAL A 9 7.06 -10.78 -5.26
C VAL A 9 8.49 -10.63 -4.73
N PRO A 10 9.54 -11.00 -5.50
CA PRO A 10 10.93 -10.83 -5.07
C PRO A 10 11.32 -9.35 -5.03
N GLY A 11 12.19 -8.98 -4.10
CA GLY A 11 12.71 -7.62 -3.99
C GLY A 11 13.38 -7.36 -2.64
N ARG A 12 14.11 -6.25 -2.54
CA ARG A 12 14.69 -5.74 -1.29
C ARG A 12 14.56 -4.23 -1.25
N CYS A 13 14.10 -3.69 -0.12
CA CYS A 13 14.05 -2.25 0.09
C CYS A 13 14.33 -1.92 1.57
N ARG A 14 14.70 -0.66 1.83
CA ARG A 14 14.76 -0.10 3.18
C ARG A 14 14.08 1.27 3.14
N ALA A 15 12.98 1.38 3.85
CA ALA A 15 12.18 2.60 3.89
C ALA A 15 11.42 2.71 5.22
N PRO A 16 10.96 3.90 5.62
CA PRO A 16 10.13 4.05 6.81
C PRO A 16 8.81 3.28 6.66
N ALA A 17 8.42 2.57 7.71
CA ALA A 17 7.15 1.88 7.75
C ALA A 17 6.00 2.88 7.91
N LEU A 18 4.94 2.69 7.12
CA LEU A 18 3.66 3.37 7.26
C LEU A 18 2.61 2.31 7.55
N VAL A 19 2.16 2.26 8.80
CA VAL A 19 1.35 1.14 9.33
C VAL A 19 -0.08 1.60 9.53
N SER A 20 -1.04 0.85 8.99
CA SER A 20 -2.46 1.00 9.27
C SER A 20 -2.99 -0.26 9.97
N PRO A 21 -3.76 -0.13 11.05
CA PRO A 21 -4.54 -1.24 11.59
C PRO A 21 -5.76 -1.56 10.70
N GLU A 22 -6.13 -0.67 9.79
CA GLU A 22 -7.29 -0.82 8.91
C GLU A 22 -6.92 -1.20 7.47
N PRO A 23 -7.81 -1.88 6.74
CA PRO A 23 -7.65 -2.19 5.33
C PRO A 23 -7.51 -0.95 4.45
N ILE A 24 -6.62 -1.02 3.46
CA ILE A 24 -6.42 0.06 2.49
C ILE A 24 -7.13 -0.29 1.18
N SER A 25 -7.95 0.64 0.68
CA SER A 25 -8.46 0.60 -0.70
C SER A 25 -7.58 1.48 -1.58
N PHE A 26 -6.94 0.89 -2.57
CA PHE A 26 -6.25 1.66 -3.62
C PHE A 26 -7.23 2.30 -4.59
N LEU A 27 -8.46 1.75 -4.71
CA LEU A 27 -9.52 2.38 -5.49
C LEU A 27 -10.23 3.43 -4.63
N GLY A 28 -9.98 4.71 -4.93
CA GLY A 28 -10.62 5.85 -4.26
C GLY A 28 -10.13 6.13 -2.83
N GLY A 29 -9.28 5.27 -2.25
CA GLY A 29 -8.66 5.54 -0.94
C GLY A 29 -7.26 6.14 -1.03
N VAL A 30 -6.61 6.07 -2.19
CA VAL A 30 -5.33 6.72 -2.47
C VAL A 30 -5.48 7.57 -3.72
N ASP A 31 -5.03 8.82 -3.66
CA ASP A 31 -4.99 9.70 -4.82
C ASP A 31 -3.84 9.27 -5.76
N PRO A 32 -4.13 8.88 -7.02
CA PRO A 32 -3.12 8.43 -7.97
C PRO A 32 -2.16 9.53 -8.43
N GLU A 33 -2.48 10.82 -8.22
CA GLU A 33 -1.63 11.95 -8.61
C GLU A 33 -0.61 12.35 -7.52
N SER A 34 -0.93 12.10 -6.25
CA SER A 34 -0.08 12.50 -5.11
C SER A 34 0.45 11.32 -4.27
N GLY A 35 -0.16 10.15 -4.37
CA GLY A 35 0.11 9.01 -3.49
C GLY A 35 -0.36 9.24 -2.04
N VAL A 36 -1.22 10.24 -1.81
CA VAL A 36 -1.79 10.53 -0.48
C VAL A 36 -3.03 9.67 -0.26
N VAL A 37 -3.16 9.11 0.94
CA VAL A 37 -4.39 8.44 1.38
C VAL A 37 -5.48 9.49 1.61
N VAL A 38 -6.57 9.42 0.87
CA VAL A 38 -7.68 10.40 0.87
C VAL A 38 -8.99 9.85 1.43
N LYS A 39 -9.01 8.57 1.84
CA LYS A 39 -10.17 7.95 2.47
C LYS A 39 -10.45 8.64 3.81
N ARG A 40 -11.56 9.37 3.89
CA ARG A 40 -12.01 10.03 5.13
C ARG A 40 -12.16 9.04 6.27
N GLY A 41 -11.63 9.40 7.44
CA GLY A 41 -11.69 8.60 8.66
C GLY A 41 -10.71 7.43 8.70
N HIS A 42 -9.92 7.22 7.64
CA HIS A 42 -8.89 6.18 7.66
C HIS A 42 -7.71 6.63 8.53
N PRO A 43 -7.06 5.74 9.31
CA PRO A 43 -5.93 6.10 10.18
C PRO A 43 -4.74 6.76 9.46
N LEU A 44 -4.62 6.53 8.15
CA LEU A 44 -3.58 7.12 7.30
C LEU A 44 -4.05 8.33 6.48
N GLU A 45 -5.26 8.85 6.68
CA GLU A 45 -5.75 10.02 5.95
C GLU A 45 -4.73 11.17 5.97
N GLY A 46 -4.45 11.76 4.80
CA GLY A 46 -3.44 12.81 4.61
C GLY A 46 -1.99 12.34 4.56
N ARG A 47 -1.72 11.03 4.72
CA ARG A 47 -0.35 10.48 4.65
C ARG A 47 0.00 10.04 3.24
N CYS A 48 1.21 10.37 2.80
CA CYS A 48 1.76 9.92 1.52
C CYS A 48 2.43 8.54 1.65
N ILE A 49 2.09 7.62 0.75
CA ILE A 49 2.64 6.25 0.71
C ILE A 49 3.97 6.15 -0.05
N ARG A 50 4.31 7.19 -0.82
CA ARG A 50 5.50 7.22 -1.68
C ARG A 50 6.76 6.90 -0.88
N GLY A 51 7.52 5.91 -1.36
CA GLY A 51 8.81 5.55 -0.77
C GLY A 51 8.72 4.99 0.66
N LYS A 52 7.54 4.52 1.08
CA LYS A 52 7.31 3.88 2.39
C LYS A 52 7.18 2.37 2.25
N VAL A 53 7.41 1.65 3.34
CA VAL A 53 6.93 0.26 3.46
C VAL A 53 5.51 0.34 4.01
N LEU A 54 4.52 0.06 3.16
CA LEU A 54 3.12 0.18 3.51
C LEU A 54 2.64 -1.14 4.16
N CYS A 55 2.26 -1.08 5.43
CA CYS A 55 1.85 -2.24 6.22
C CYS A 55 0.37 -2.13 6.62
N PHE A 56 -0.45 -3.10 6.24
CA PHE A 56 -1.90 -3.09 6.50
C PHE A 56 -2.46 -4.52 6.51
N PRO A 57 -3.60 -4.81 7.18
CA PRO A 57 -4.09 -6.18 7.34
C PRO A 57 -4.35 -6.89 6.00
N HIS A 58 -5.16 -6.27 5.12
CA HIS A 58 -5.51 -6.78 3.79
C HIS A 58 -5.98 -5.62 2.90
N GLY A 59 -5.98 -5.83 1.58
CA GLY A 59 -6.60 -4.89 0.64
C GLY A 59 -8.11 -4.80 0.86
N SER A 60 -8.69 -3.63 0.57
CA SER A 60 -10.14 -3.43 0.49
C SER A 60 -10.52 -3.13 -0.96
N GLY A 61 -11.29 -4.03 -1.58
CA GLY A 61 -11.74 -3.91 -2.98
C GLY A 61 -10.84 -4.66 -3.97
N SER A 62 -11.47 -5.41 -4.88
CA SER A 62 -10.85 -6.61 -5.47
C SER A 62 -10.88 -6.65 -7.00
N THR A 63 -10.73 -5.53 -7.71
CA THR A 63 -10.58 -5.61 -9.19
C THR A 63 -9.74 -4.49 -9.81
N VAL A 64 -9.79 -3.26 -9.27
CA VAL A 64 -9.14 -2.08 -9.89
C VAL A 64 -7.92 -1.57 -9.11
N GLY A 65 -7.69 -2.08 -7.90
CA GLY A 65 -6.60 -1.60 -7.02
C GLY A 65 -5.21 -1.76 -7.64
N SER A 66 -4.96 -2.84 -8.37
CA SER A 66 -3.69 -3.12 -9.04
C SER A 66 -3.33 -2.08 -10.10
N TYR A 67 -4.31 -1.57 -10.86
CA TYR A 67 -4.08 -0.50 -11.84
C TYR A 67 -3.65 0.81 -11.18
N VAL A 68 -4.21 1.13 -10.01
CA VAL A 68 -3.82 2.32 -9.25
C VAL A 68 -2.40 2.17 -8.71
N ILE A 69 -2.05 1.00 -8.15
CA ILE A 69 -0.67 0.71 -7.71
C ILE A 69 0.31 0.84 -8.88
N TYR A 70 -0.05 0.30 -10.05
CA TYR A 70 0.76 0.41 -11.26
C TYR A 70 0.92 1.87 -11.73
N ALA A 71 -0.16 2.65 -11.76
CA ALA A 71 -0.13 4.07 -12.12
C ALA A 71 0.76 4.87 -11.16
N LEU A 72 0.64 4.62 -9.85
CA LEU A 72 1.52 5.20 -8.83
C LEU A 72 2.98 4.82 -9.06
N ALA A 73 3.27 3.57 -9.40
CA ALA A 73 4.62 3.11 -9.69
C ALA A 73 5.21 3.81 -10.92
N ARG A 74 4.43 3.91 -12.01
CA ARG A 74 4.80 4.64 -13.24
C ARG A 74 5.10 6.11 -12.99
N ARG A 75 4.50 6.71 -11.96
CA ARG A 75 4.71 8.11 -11.54
C ARG A 75 5.76 8.27 -10.45
N GLY A 76 6.37 7.18 -9.97
CA GLY A 76 7.32 7.22 -8.86
C GLY A 76 6.68 7.60 -7.51
N LEU A 77 5.38 7.39 -7.37
CA LEU A 77 4.55 7.68 -6.19
C LEU A 77 4.18 6.42 -5.38
N ALA A 78 4.55 5.23 -5.88
CA ALA A 78 4.27 3.97 -5.22
C ALA A 78 5.03 3.81 -3.88
N PRO A 79 4.52 2.95 -2.99
CA PRO A 79 5.30 2.48 -1.85
C PRO A 79 6.52 1.68 -2.33
N SER A 80 7.57 1.64 -1.51
CA SER A 80 8.78 0.85 -1.78
C SER A 80 8.54 -0.65 -1.60
N ALA A 81 7.63 -1.01 -0.70
CA ALA A 81 7.17 -2.38 -0.48
C ALA A 81 5.79 -2.36 0.18
N ILE A 82 5.07 -3.46 0.03
CA ILE A 82 3.79 -3.72 0.68
C ILE A 82 3.95 -4.95 1.59
N VAL A 83 3.42 -4.87 2.80
CA VAL A 83 3.36 -5.99 3.75
C VAL A 83 1.93 -6.14 4.23
N ASN A 84 1.35 -7.32 3.98
CA ASN A 84 0.01 -7.66 4.44
C ASN A 84 0.00 -8.82 5.43
N ARG A 85 -1.01 -8.85 6.29
CA ARG A 85 -1.30 -10.05 7.11
C ARG A 85 -1.87 -11.15 6.23
N GLU A 86 -2.78 -10.77 5.33
CA GLU A 86 -3.41 -11.66 4.36
C GLU A 86 -3.24 -11.04 2.98
N ALA A 87 -2.52 -11.74 2.10
CA ALA A 87 -2.34 -11.33 0.71
C ALA A 87 -3.60 -11.67 -0.09
N ASP A 88 -4.10 -10.68 -0.83
CA ASP A 88 -5.15 -10.86 -1.84
C ASP A 88 -4.46 -11.07 -3.21
N PRO A 89 -5.01 -11.86 -4.14
CA PRO A 89 -4.46 -12.01 -5.50
C PRO A 89 -4.11 -10.69 -6.23
N ILE A 90 -4.67 -9.56 -5.80
CA ILE A 90 -4.53 -8.25 -6.45
C ILE A 90 -3.39 -7.40 -5.88
N VAL A 91 -2.93 -7.69 -4.65
CA VAL A 91 -1.91 -6.90 -3.94
C VAL A 91 -0.71 -7.76 -3.60
#